data_AF-A0A965IES8-F1
#
_entry.id   AF-A0A965IES8-F1
#
_cell.length_a   1.000
_cell.length_b   1.000
_cell.length_c   1.000
_cell.angle_alpha   90.00
_cell.angle_beta   90.00
_cell.angle_gamma   90.00
#
_symmetry.space_group_name_H-M   'P 1'
#
loop_
_entity.id
_entity.type
_entity.pdbx_description
1 polymer ?
#
loop_
_entity_poly.entity_id
_entity_poly.type
_entity_poly.pdbx_seq_one_letter_code
_entity_poly.pdbx_strand_id
1 'polypeptide(L)'
;MAHTPGPWWIAEDGDYLCVCDGEVNEYGEREEVATLACNRPSLRHCQPANARLIAAAPALLAICGEFIAWEQDPDRYSGDLADLASQARSVVERVVGVPMEGTNGKERSLD
;
A
#
# COMPACT_ATOMS: atom_id res chain seq x y z
N MET A 1 -18.37 -10.82 4.08
CA MET A 1 -16.99 -10.38 4.36
C MET A 1 -16.27 -10.42 3.03
N ALA A 2 -15.91 -9.26 2.47
CA ALA A 2 -15.31 -9.17 1.15
C ALA A 2 -13.96 -9.89 1.18
N HIS A 3 -13.83 -10.92 0.35
CA HIS A 3 -12.63 -11.74 0.24
C HIS A 3 -11.43 -10.86 -0.07
N THR A 4 -10.43 -10.85 0.81
CA THR A 4 -9.05 -10.60 0.38
C THR A 4 -8.73 -11.71 -0.62
N PRO A 5 -8.64 -11.43 -1.93
CA PRO A 5 -8.33 -12.49 -2.87
C PRO A 5 -6.94 -13.02 -2.53
N GLY A 6 -6.80 -14.35 -2.55
CA GLY A 6 -5.57 -15.04 -2.15
C GLY A 6 -4.32 -14.53 -2.90
N PRO A 7 -3.11 -14.77 -2.36
CA PRO A 7 -2.81 -15.78 -1.33
C PRO A 7 -3.01 -15.32 0.11
N TRP A 8 -3.38 -14.08 0.38
CA TRP A 8 -3.30 -13.53 1.74
C TRP A 8 -4.40 -14.00 2.69
N TRP A 9 -4.04 -14.20 3.96
CA TRP A 9 -4.97 -14.46 5.06
C TRP A 9 -5.04 -13.23 5.99
N ILE A 10 -6.24 -12.89 6.48
CA ILE A 10 -6.39 -11.87 7.53
C ILE A 10 -6.63 -12.55 8.87
N ALA A 11 -5.77 -12.27 9.84
CA ALA A 11 -5.93 -12.68 11.23
C ALA A 11 -6.24 -11.47 12.11
N GLU A 12 -7.13 -11.66 13.08
CA GLU A 12 -7.40 -10.70 14.15
C GLU A 12 -6.65 -11.14 15.41
N ASP A 13 -5.82 -10.26 15.96
CA ASP A 13 -5.17 -10.47 17.26
C ASP A 13 -5.38 -9.24 18.15
N GLY A 14 -6.40 -9.32 19.02
CA GLY A 14 -6.77 -8.22 19.91
C GLY A 14 -7.12 -6.93 19.14
N ASP A 15 -6.25 -5.92 19.23
CA ASP A 15 -6.40 -4.62 18.56
C ASP A 15 -5.74 -4.56 17.17
N TYR A 16 -5.29 -5.70 16.64
CA TYR A 16 -4.54 -5.80 15.39
C TYR A 16 -5.31 -6.56 14.33
N LEU A 17 -5.15 -6.10 13.08
CA LEU A 17 -5.41 -6.87 11.88
C LEU A 17 -4.06 -7.20 11.24
N CYS A 18 -3.73 -8.49 11.21
CA CYS A 18 -2.52 -9.00 10.57
C CYS A 18 -2.89 -9.55 9.20
N VAL A 19 -2.13 -9.18 8.18
CA VAL A 19 -2.15 -9.81 6.86
C VAL A 19 -0.99 -10.79 6.83
N CYS A 20 -1.29 -12.06 6.65
CA CYS A 20 -0.32 -13.14 6.59
C CYS A 20 -0.26 -13.76 5.20
N ASP A 21 0.85 -14.40 4.89
CA ASP A 21 0.97 -15.25 3.71
C ASP A 21 -0.04 -16.42 3.74
N GLY A 22 -0.46 -16.83 2.55
CA GLY A 22 -1.25 -18.02 2.27
C GLY A 22 -0.49 -19.32 2.46
N GLU A 23 0.83 -19.27 2.43
CA GLU A 23 1.67 -20.42 2.72
C GLU A 23 1.91 -20.58 4.23
N VAL A 24 1.99 -21.84 4.65
CA VAL A 24 2.31 -22.22 6.03
C VAL A 24 3.74 -22.72 6.02
N ASN A 25 4.59 -22.17 6.89
CA ASN A 25 5.98 -22.55 7.02
C ASN A 25 6.15 -23.94 7.64
N GLU A 26 7.39 -24.41 7.75
CA GLU A 26 7.72 -25.72 8.30
C GLU A 26 7.29 -25.94 9.77
N TYR A 27 6.98 -24.85 10.49
CA TYR A 27 6.52 -24.86 11.88
C TYR A 27 5.00 -24.82 12.02
N GLY A 28 4.25 -24.79 10.92
CA GLY A 28 2.79 -24.66 10.97
C GLY A 28 2.30 -23.22 11.15
N GLU A 29 3.18 -22.23 10.99
CA GLU A 29 2.87 -20.81 11.15
C GLU A 29 2.75 -20.10 9.80
N ARG A 30 2.00 -19.01 9.74
CA ARG A 30 1.95 -18.13 8.57
C ARG A 30 2.83 -16.91 8.83
N GLU A 31 3.63 -16.53 7.85
CA GLU A 31 4.45 -15.33 7.97
C GLU A 31 3.57 -14.07 7.92
N GLU A 32 3.76 -13.16 8.88
CA GLU A 32 3.09 -11.86 8.88
C GLU A 32 3.75 -10.93 7.86
N VAL A 33 2.95 -10.42 6.92
CA VAL A 33 3.39 -9.52 5.85
C VAL A 33 3.12 -8.07 6.20
N ALA A 34 2.02 -7.81 6.92
CA ALA A 34 1.67 -6.48 7.39
C ALA A 34 0.78 -6.54 8.62
N THR A 35 0.95 -5.57 9.54
CA THR A 35 0.06 -5.37 10.68
C THR A 35 -0.54 -3.99 10.68
N LEU A 36 -1.86 -3.95 10.87
CA LEU A 36 -2.64 -2.75 11.12
C LEU A 36 -3.08 -2.75 12.58
N ALA A 37 -2.49 -1.86 13.38
CA ALA A 37 -2.98 -1.60 14.72
C ALA A 37 -4.22 -0.71 14.62
N CYS A 38 -5.40 -1.23 14.96
CA CYS A 38 -6.65 -0.49 14.85
C CYS A 38 -6.87 0.46 16.05
N ASN A 39 -6.35 0.12 17.25
CA ASN A 39 -6.62 0.89 18.48
C ASN A 39 -5.42 1.11 19.43
N ARG A 40 -4.17 0.83 19.03
CA ARG A 40 -3.01 0.97 19.92
C ARG A 40 -2.41 2.39 19.88
N PRO A 41 -2.35 3.13 21.02
CA PRO A 41 -1.76 4.48 21.06
C PRO A 41 -0.30 4.54 20.59
N SER A 42 0.49 3.51 20.90
CA SER A 42 1.91 3.42 20.53
C SER A 42 2.16 3.32 19.02
N LEU A 43 1.15 2.93 18.22
CA LEU A 43 1.28 2.70 16.78
C LEU A 43 0.48 3.69 15.92
N ARG A 44 -0.08 4.73 16.55
CA ARG A 44 -0.78 5.83 15.85
C ARG A 44 0.08 6.51 14.77
N HIS A 45 1.39 6.49 14.92
CA HIS A 45 2.32 7.10 13.95
C HIS A 45 2.48 6.27 12.67
N CYS A 46 2.22 4.95 12.70
CA CYS A 46 2.28 4.06 11.52
C CYS A 46 0.95 4.00 10.76
N GLN A 47 -0.19 4.26 11.42
CA GLN A 47 -1.52 4.21 10.81
C GLN A 47 -1.66 5.08 9.53
N PRO A 48 -1.11 6.32 9.46
CA PRO A 48 -1.18 7.12 8.25
C PRO A 48 -0.38 6.55 7.08
N ALA A 49 0.71 5.81 7.32
CA ALA A 49 1.48 5.17 6.26
C ALA A 49 0.71 3.98 5.68
N ASN A 50 0.15 3.13 6.53
CA ASN A 50 -0.68 2.00 6.11
C ASN A 50 -1.93 2.47 5.36
N ALA A 51 -2.59 3.54 5.84
CA ALA A 51 -3.74 4.13 5.17
C ALA A 51 -3.38 4.69 3.78
N ARG A 52 -2.25 5.39 3.65
CA ARG A 52 -1.75 5.90 2.36
C ARG A 52 -1.44 4.77 1.37
N LEU A 53 -0.81 3.69 1.85
CA LEU A 53 -0.49 2.52 1.03
C LEU A 53 -1.77 1.83 0.53
N ILE A 54 -2.75 1.58 1.42
CA ILE A 54 -4.04 0.98 1.05
C ILE A 54 -4.78 1.87 0.04
N ALA A 55 -4.81 3.19 0.26
CA ALA A 55 -5.46 4.12 -0.65
C ALA A 55 -4.81 4.17 -2.05
N ALA A 56 -3.50 3.93 -2.13
CA ALA A 56 -2.75 3.91 -3.38
C ALA A 56 -2.73 2.54 -4.09
N ALA A 57 -3.08 1.46 -3.39
CA ALA A 57 -2.98 0.09 -3.90
C ALA A 57 -3.68 -0.12 -5.26
N PRO A 58 -4.89 0.42 -5.53
CA PRO A 58 -5.53 0.25 -6.84
C PRO A 58 -4.73 0.85 -7.98
N ALA A 59 -4.13 2.04 -7.77
CA ALA A 59 -3.32 2.70 -8.79
C ALA A 59 -1.98 1.96 -9.01
N LEU A 60 -1.34 1.50 -7.93
CA LEU A 60 -0.12 0.68 -8.02
C LEU A 60 -0.38 -0.62 -8.79
N LEU A 61 -1.49 -1.31 -8.51
CA LEU A 61 -1.87 -2.55 -9.20
C LEU A 61 -2.16 -2.33 -10.69
N ALA A 62 -2.84 -1.24 -11.05
CA ALA A 62 -3.08 -0.90 -12.45
C ALA A 62 -1.76 -0.69 -13.20
N ILE A 63 -0.81 0.04 -12.60
CA ILE A 63 0.52 0.28 -13.16
C ILE A 63 1.31 -1.01 -13.33
N CYS A 64 1.28 -1.91 -12.34
CA CYS A 64 1.88 -3.24 -12.47
C CYS A 64 1.26 -4.05 -13.62
N GLY A 65 -0.06 -3.94 -13.82
CA GLY A 65 -0.75 -4.58 -14.94
C GLY A 65 -0.25 -4.08 -16.30
N GLU A 66 -0.08 -2.77 -16.47
CA GLU A 66 0.48 -2.19 -17.70
C GLU A 66 1.93 -2.61 -17.95
N PHE A 67 2.76 -2.70 -16.89
CA PHE A 67 4.12 -3.23 -17.03
C PHE A 67 4.15 -4.70 -17.45
N ILE A 68 3.27 -5.54 -16.89
CA ILE A 68 3.14 -6.94 -17.28
C ILE A 68 2.68 -7.05 -18.75
N ALA A 69 1.72 -6.22 -19.17
CA ALA A 69 1.25 -6.19 -20.56
C ALA A 69 2.39 -5.80 -21.53
N TRP A 70 3.19 -4.80 -21.15
CA TRP A 70 4.39 -4.43 -21.90
C TRP A 70 5.42 -5.55 -21.95
N GLU A 71 5.71 -6.21 -20.82
CA GLU A 71 6.69 -7.31 -20.77
C GLU A 71 6.28 -8.50 -21.66
N GLN A 72 4.98 -8.82 -21.67
CA GLN A 72 4.44 -9.96 -22.42
C GLN A 72 4.46 -9.76 -23.93
N ASP A 73 4.19 -8.53 -24.40
CA ASP A 73 4.20 -8.21 -25.84
C ASP A 73 4.63 -6.75 -26.08
N PRO A 74 5.94 -6.45 -26.02
CA PRO A 74 6.45 -5.09 -26.14
C PRO A 74 6.11 -4.44 -27.49
N ASP A 75 6.03 -5.24 -28.55
CA ASP A 75 5.77 -4.77 -29.92
C ASP A 75 4.30 -4.35 -30.13
N ARG A 76 3.38 -4.86 -29.30
CA ARG A 76 1.95 -4.52 -29.36
C ARG A 76 1.47 -3.63 -28.22
N TYR A 77 2.32 -3.38 -27.23
CA TYR A 77 2.02 -2.46 -26.16
C TYR A 77 1.90 -1.03 -26.72
N SER A 78 0.71 -0.45 -26.61
CA SER A 78 0.42 0.89 -27.13
C SER A 78 0.64 2.02 -26.12
N GLY A 79 1.00 1.68 -24.88
CA GLY A 79 1.21 2.67 -23.82
C GLY A 79 2.58 3.33 -23.92
N ASP A 80 2.70 4.53 -23.32
CA ASP A 80 3.98 5.22 -23.19
C ASP A 80 4.65 4.81 -21.87
N LEU A 81 5.81 4.16 -21.96
CA LEU A 81 6.58 3.74 -20.77
C LEU A 81 7.09 4.91 -19.94
N ALA A 82 7.38 6.06 -20.57
CA ALA A 82 7.82 7.24 -19.85
C ALA A 82 6.67 7.82 -19.01
N ASP A 83 5.47 7.82 -19.57
CA ASP A 83 4.26 8.22 -18.86
C ASP A 83 3.92 7.23 -17.73
N LEU A 84 3.96 5.91 -18.01
CA LEU A 84 3.73 4.88 -17.00
C LEU A 84 4.72 4.98 -15.82
N ALA A 85 6.00 5.23 -16.11
CA ALA A 85 7.02 5.46 -15.07
C ALA A 85 6.77 6.75 -14.27
N SER A 86 6.27 7.80 -14.92
CA SER A 86 5.87 9.06 -14.26
C SER A 86 4.68 8.84 -13.32
N GLN A 87 3.65 8.12 -13.77
CA GLN A 87 2.51 7.74 -12.95
C GLN A 87 2.94 6.90 -11.75
N ALA A 88 3.81 5.90 -11.95
CA ALA A 88 4.37 5.08 -10.87
C ALA A 88 5.07 5.93 -9.81
N ARG A 89 5.92 6.86 -10.24
CA ARG A 89 6.63 7.76 -9.34
C ARG A 89 5.68 8.64 -8.53
N SER A 90 4.69 9.23 -9.19
CA SER A 90 3.70 10.10 -8.52
C SER A 90 2.92 9.34 -7.44
N VAL A 91 2.51 8.10 -7.71
CA VAL A 91 1.80 7.28 -6.72
C VAL A 91 2.71 6.92 -5.55
N VAL A 92 3.98 6.54 -5.81
CA VAL A 92 4.96 6.24 -4.75
C VAL A 92 5.24 7.47 -3.87
N GLU A 93 5.42 8.65 -4.46
CA GLU A 93 5.65 9.90 -3.71
C GLU A 93 4.51 10.21 -2.73
N ARG A 94 3.26 9.97 -3.15
CA ARG A 94 2.07 10.13 -2.29
C ARG A 94 2.02 9.12 -1.15
N VAL A 95 2.48 7.89 -1.39
CA VAL A 95 2.50 6.82 -0.37
C VAL A 95 3.58 7.07 0.66
N VAL A 96 4.81 7.29 0.21
CA VAL A 96 5.97 7.55 1.08
C VAL A 96 5.76 8.85 1.86
N GLY A 97 5.08 9.83 1.26
CA GLY A 97 4.86 11.14 1.86
C GLY A 97 6.17 11.88 1.98
N VAL A 98 6.79 12.16 0.83
CA VAL A 98 7.79 13.23 0.76
C VAL A 98 7.16 14.44 1.45
N PRO A 99 7.81 15.07 2.43
CA PRO A 99 7.28 16.28 3.03
C PRO A 99 7.02 17.25 1.90
N MET A 100 5.76 17.64 1.70
CA MET A 100 5.45 18.81 0.90
C MET A 100 6.13 19.98 1.63
N GLU A 101 7.34 20.35 1.21
CA GLU A 101 7.95 21.58 1.68
C GLU A 101 6.99 22.72 1.33
N GLY A 102 6.46 23.36 2.37
CA GLY A 102 5.82 24.65 2.25
C GLY A 102 4.33 24.64 1.86
N THR A 103 3.47 24.31 2.82
CA THR A 103 2.31 25.17 3.05
C THR A 103 2.25 25.50 4.54
N ASN A 104 2.68 26.71 4.88
CA ASN A 104 2.49 27.36 6.19
C ASN A 104 0.98 27.44 6.50
N GLY A 105 0.41 26.36 7.02
CA GLY A 105 -0.87 26.38 7.72
C GLY A 105 -0.63 26.95 9.10
N LYS A 106 -0.80 28.28 9.24
CA LYS A 106 -0.92 28.92 10.55
C LYS A 106 -1.91 28.14 11.40
N GLU A 107 -1.43 27.50 12.46
CA GLU A 107 -2.26 27.13 13.59
C GLU A 107 -2.86 28.42 14.15
N ARG A 108 -4.16 28.62 13.92
CA ARG A 108 -4.93 29.55 14.74
C ARG A 108 -5.17 28.85 16.06
N SER A 109 -4.40 29.26 17.07
CA SER A 109 -4.76 29.06 18.48
C SER A 109 -6.14 29.67 18.69
N LEU A 110 -7.10 28.84 19.11
CA LEU A 110 -8.34 29.31 19.71
C LEU A 110 -8.09 29.33 21.22
N ASP A 111 -7.77 30.52 21.71
CA ASP A 111 -8.03 30.93 23.09
C ASP A 111 -9.11 32.04 23.04
#